data_AF-A0A3N5I1P7-F1
#
_entry.id   AF-A0A3N5I1P7-F1
#
_cell.length_a   1.000
_cell.length_b   1.000
_cell.length_c   1.000
_cell.angle_alpha   90.00
_cell.angle_beta   90.00
_cell.angle_gamma   90.00
#
_symmetry.space_group_name_H-M   'P 1'
#
loop_
_entity.id
_entity.type
_entity.pdbx_description
1 polymer ?
#
loop_
_entity_poly.entity_id
_entity_poly.type
_entity_poly.pdbx_seq_one_letter_code
_entity_poly.pdbx_strand_id
1 'polypeptide(L)'
;MAMVVSTGCFPIPVTPLQQHRPEDKFWQHERYDRVPILGPTTSGGPAVALDPPTDDEIMRAMERARPVEGGVPFLWEKQRNNVRILKEKIADYVDPPRFYPLVGPAQLHHAHYKCSIYCSERTIVGYPIPYSLDDMEVVEVIYIDHNHLHMVGDVDPYTTPNM
;
A
#
# COMPACT_ATOMS: atom_id res chain seq x y z
N MET A 1 -8.75 2.91 -26.10
CA MET A 1 -8.57 4.37 -26.13
C MET A 1 -9.85 5.00 -25.59
N ALA A 2 -9.90 5.22 -24.28
CA ALA A 2 -11.02 5.92 -23.66
C ALA A 2 -10.98 7.40 -24.11
N MET A 3 -12.15 8.02 -24.33
CA MET A 3 -12.27 9.45 -24.65
C MET A 3 -13.05 10.12 -23.51
N VAL A 4 -12.56 11.26 -23.01
CA VAL A 4 -13.30 12.06 -22.02
C VAL A 4 -14.07 13.15 -22.75
N VAL A 5 -15.37 13.25 -22.49
CA VAL A 5 -16.26 14.26 -23.08
C VAL A 5 -16.10 15.55 -22.28
N SER A 6 -15.45 16.57 -22.83
CA SER A 6 -15.48 17.93 -22.29
C SER A 6 -15.96 18.92 -23.34
N THR A 7 -17.21 19.37 -23.20
CA THR A 7 -17.81 20.66 -23.62
C THR A 7 -17.46 21.29 -24.98
N GLY A 8 -16.96 20.50 -25.94
CA GLY A 8 -16.71 20.91 -27.31
C GLY A 8 -16.58 19.65 -28.17
N CYS A 9 -17.01 19.72 -29.42
CA CYS A 9 -17.21 18.62 -30.37
C CYS A 9 -15.93 17.83 -30.78
N PHE A 10 -14.86 17.84 -29.98
CA PHE A 10 -13.61 17.16 -30.27
C PHE A 10 -13.31 16.13 -29.17
N PRO A 11 -13.18 14.83 -29.50
CA PRO A 11 -12.78 13.84 -28.52
C PRO A 11 -11.34 14.09 -28.07
N ILE A 12 -11.14 14.32 -26.78
CA ILE A 12 -9.80 14.42 -26.20
C ILE A 12 -9.32 12.98 -25.93
N PRO A 13 -8.18 12.56 -26.50
CA PRO A 13 -7.63 11.24 -26.23
C PRO A 13 -7.19 11.17 -24.75
N VAL A 14 -7.64 10.15 -24.03
CA VAL A 14 -7.14 9.88 -22.69
C VAL A 14 -5.70 9.38 -22.81
N THR A 15 -4.78 10.07 -22.14
CA THR A 15 -3.38 9.64 -22.11
C THR A 15 -3.24 8.35 -21.30
N PRO A 16 -2.26 7.48 -21.61
CA PRO A 16 -2.02 6.25 -20.82
C PRO A 16 -1.88 6.53 -19.33
N LEU A 17 -1.23 7.65 -18.95
CA LEU A 17 -1.10 8.09 -17.56
C LEU A 17 -2.45 8.38 -16.90
N GLN A 18 -3.38 9.03 -17.62
CA GLN A 18 -4.71 9.33 -17.11
C GLN A 18 -5.57 8.08 -16.93
N GLN A 19 -5.34 7.02 -17.73
CA GLN A 19 -6.01 5.73 -17.56
C GLN A 19 -5.39 4.88 -16.44
N HIS A 20 -4.06 4.88 -16.33
CA HIS A 20 -3.32 4.09 -15.33
C HIS A 20 -3.63 4.52 -13.89
N ARG A 21 -3.70 5.83 -13.63
CA ARG A 21 -3.95 6.38 -12.29
C ARG A 21 -5.20 5.83 -11.59
N PRO A 22 -6.41 5.80 -12.21
CA PRO A 22 -7.57 5.21 -11.57
C PRO A 22 -7.47 3.69 -11.42
N GLU A 23 -6.83 2.99 -12.36
CA GLU A 23 -6.59 1.54 -12.26
C GLU A 23 -5.71 1.21 -11.05
N ASP A 24 -4.61 1.96 -10.86
CA ASP A 24 -3.75 1.84 -9.69
C ASP A 24 -4.45 2.14 -8.38
N LYS A 25 -5.28 3.19 -8.35
CA LYS A 25 -6.06 3.53 -7.15
C LYS A 25 -7.01 2.41 -6.76
N PHE A 26 -7.70 1.83 -7.74
CA PHE A 26 -8.59 0.70 -7.50
C PHE A 26 -7.80 -0.52 -6.99
N TRP A 27 -6.69 -0.84 -7.64
CA TRP A 27 -5.82 -1.95 -7.26
C TRP A 27 -5.28 -1.79 -5.82
N GLN A 28 -4.85 -0.57 -5.44
CA GLN A 28 -4.36 -0.25 -4.10
C GLN A 28 -5.47 -0.41 -3.06
N HIS A 29 -6.67 0.07 -3.38
CA HIS A 29 -7.82 -0.04 -2.49
C HIS A 29 -8.17 -1.50 -2.22
N GLU A 30 -8.28 -2.33 -3.27
CA GLU A 30 -8.66 -3.73 -3.12
C GLU A 30 -7.65 -4.54 -2.31
N ARG A 31 -6.35 -4.22 -2.42
CA ARG A 31 -5.29 -5.02 -1.80
C ARG A 31 -4.85 -4.57 -0.42
N TYR A 32 -4.67 -3.26 -0.20
CA TYR A 32 -3.95 -2.78 0.98
C TYR A 32 -4.78 -1.84 1.85
N ASP A 33 -5.74 -1.10 1.28
CA ASP A 33 -6.53 -0.15 2.07
C ASP A 33 -7.73 -0.82 2.76
N ARG A 34 -8.06 -2.07 2.41
CA ARG A 34 -9.13 -2.85 3.06
C ARG A 34 -8.65 -3.47 4.36
N VAL A 35 -9.36 -3.15 5.44
CA VAL A 35 -9.13 -3.74 6.77
C VAL A 35 -9.94 -5.05 6.89
N PRO A 36 -9.30 -6.21 7.03
CA PRO A 36 -10.02 -7.47 7.21
C PRO A 36 -10.66 -7.54 8.59
N ILE A 37 -11.87 -8.11 8.63
CA ILE A 37 -12.58 -8.47 9.87
C ILE A 37 -12.43 -9.97 10.04
N LEU A 38 -11.65 -10.38 11.04
CA LEU A 38 -11.37 -11.76 11.36
C LEU A 38 -12.32 -12.26 12.47
N GLY A 39 -12.41 -13.58 12.57
CA GLY A 39 -13.08 -14.24 13.69
C GLY A 39 -12.43 -13.90 15.05
N PRO A 40 -13.06 -14.36 16.15
CA PRO A 40 -12.52 -14.16 17.49
C PRO A 40 -11.11 -14.74 17.60
N THR A 41 -10.24 -14.04 18.31
CA THR A 41 -8.88 -14.51 18.60
C THR A 41 -8.96 -15.85 19.33
N THR A 42 -8.23 -16.85 18.84
CA THR A 42 -8.19 -18.20 19.43
C THR A 42 -7.84 -18.11 20.92
N SER A 43 -8.70 -18.63 21.79
CA SER A 43 -8.53 -18.61 23.25
C SER A 43 -7.14 -19.09 23.67
N GLY A 44 -6.29 -18.15 24.09
CA GLY A 44 -5.02 -18.42 24.78
C GLY A 44 -3.74 -18.38 23.93
N GLY A 45 -3.82 -18.11 22.62
CA GLY A 45 -2.62 -17.86 21.80
C GLY A 45 -2.10 -16.43 21.97
N PRO A 46 -0.78 -16.16 21.82
CA PRO A 46 -0.31 -14.79 21.65
C PRO A 46 -1.00 -14.20 20.42
N ALA A 47 -1.51 -12.98 20.53
CA ALA A 47 -2.05 -12.25 19.39
C ALA A 47 -0.89 -11.91 18.44
N VAL A 48 -0.52 -12.86 17.59
CA VAL A 48 0.48 -12.67 16.55
C VAL A 48 -0.24 -12.00 15.40
N ALA A 49 0.21 -10.79 15.04
CA ALA A 49 -0.25 -10.13 13.83
C ALA A 49 -0.19 -11.05 12.61
N LEU A 50 -1.01 -10.72 11.61
CA LEU A 50 -0.94 -11.28 10.26
C LEU A 50 0.47 -11.21 9.65
N ASP A 51 0.55 -11.71 8.43
CA ASP A 51 1.73 -11.71 7.57
C ASP A 51 2.41 -10.34 7.51
N PRO A 52 3.76 -10.30 7.42
CA PRO A 52 4.50 -9.06 7.27
C PRO A 52 4.14 -8.33 5.97
N PRO A 53 4.42 -7.02 5.87
CA PRO A 53 4.19 -6.24 4.65
C PRO A 53 4.84 -6.89 3.43
N THR A 54 4.07 -6.97 2.34
CA THR A 54 4.52 -7.56 1.09
C THR A 54 5.53 -6.62 0.42
N ASP A 55 6.49 -7.15 -0.34
CA ASP A 55 7.49 -6.29 -1.02
C ASP A 55 6.83 -5.27 -1.96
N ASP A 56 5.75 -5.65 -2.65
CA ASP A 56 4.95 -4.77 -3.52
C ASP A 56 4.29 -3.62 -2.73
N GLU A 57 3.78 -3.89 -1.53
CA GLU A 57 3.21 -2.87 -0.65
C GLU A 57 4.27 -1.84 -0.25
N ILE A 58 5.46 -2.32 0.09
CA ILE A 58 6.61 -1.49 0.47
C ILE A 58 7.07 -0.66 -0.73
N MET A 59 7.16 -1.26 -1.92
CA MET A 59 7.55 -0.55 -3.14
C MET A 59 6.52 0.51 -3.54
N ARG A 60 5.21 0.26 -3.38
CA ARG A 60 4.17 1.26 -3.63
C ARG A 60 4.16 2.38 -2.60
N ALA A 61 4.39 2.06 -1.33
CA ALA A 61 4.59 3.08 -0.31
C ALA A 61 5.84 3.93 -0.60
N MET A 62 6.92 3.30 -1.08
CA MET A 62 8.14 3.98 -1.52
C MET A 62 7.87 4.88 -2.73
N GLU A 63 7.08 4.42 -3.70
CA GLU A 63 6.71 5.18 -4.87
C GLU A 63 5.85 6.40 -4.52
N ARG A 64 4.94 6.26 -3.54
CA ARG A 64 4.15 7.37 -3.02
C ARG A 64 5.01 8.42 -2.29
N ALA A 65 6.03 7.98 -1.54
CA ALA A 65 6.91 8.87 -0.80
C ALA A 65 7.95 9.56 -1.69
N ARG A 66 8.55 8.80 -2.62
CA ARG A 66 9.54 9.27 -3.58
C ARG A 66 9.22 8.68 -4.96
N PRO A 67 8.46 9.40 -5.79
CA PRO A 67 8.04 8.89 -7.10
C PRO A 67 9.22 8.81 -8.06
N VAL A 68 9.28 7.69 -8.77
CA VAL A 68 10.10 7.41 -9.94
C VAL A 68 9.26 7.52 -11.22
N GLU A 69 7.97 7.18 -11.13
CA GLU A 69 7.01 7.27 -12.21
C GLU A 69 6.60 8.73 -12.51
N GLY A 70 6.27 9.02 -13.77
CA GLY A 70 5.70 10.31 -14.17
C GLY A 70 6.69 11.37 -14.66
N GLY A 71 7.95 11.00 -14.92
CA GLY A 71 8.91 11.83 -15.65
C GLY A 71 8.60 11.97 -17.15
N VAL A 72 9.22 12.94 -17.81
CA VAL A 72 9.21 13.01 -19.28
C VAL A 72 10.39 12.18 -19.79
N PRO A 73 10.16 11.12 -20.58
CA PRO A 73 11.24 10.28 -21.11
C PRO A 73 12.32 11.12 -21.78
N PHE A 74 13.58 10.71 -21.62
CA PHE A 74 14.76 11.38 -22.18
C PHE A 74 15.06 12.81 -21.65
N LEU A 75 14.20 13.40 -20.82
CA LEU A 75 14.48 14.69 -20.16
C LEU A 75 14.92 14.49 -18.72
N TRP A 76 14.16 13.71 -17.96
CA TRP A 76 14.43 13.41 -16.56
C TRP A 76 13.93 12.01 -16.25
N GLU A 77 14.87 11.09 -16.03
CA GLU A 77 14.58 9.70 -15.71
C GLU A 77 15.28 9.32 -14.41
N LYS A 78 14.54 8.72 -13.49
CA LYS A 78 15.09 8.12 -12.28
C LYS A 78 14.99 6.60 -12.41
N GLN A 79 16.03 5.91 -12.01
CA GLN A 79 16.07 4.46 -12.00
C GLN A 79 16.53 4.01 -10.61
N ARG A 80 15.87 2.99 -10.07
CA ARG A 80 16.26 2.33 -8.82
C ARG A 80 16.67 0.91 -9.11
N ASN A 81 17.87 0.54 -8.66
CA ASN A 81 18.45 -0.77 -8.90
C ASN A 81 18.85 -1.42 -7.56
N ASN A 82 19.02 -2.75 -7.59
CA ASN A 82 19.52 -3.55 -6.47
C ASN A 82 18.78 -3.31 -5.14
N VAL A 83 17.44 -3.21 -5.20
CA VAL A 83 16.61 -2.96 -4.04
C VAL A 83 16.71 -4.12 -3.04
N ARG A 84 17.05 -3.81 -1.80
CA ARG A 84 17.08 -4.75 -0.66
C ARG A 84 16.19 -4.21 0.44
N ILE A 85 15.26 -5.03 0.90
CA ILE A 85 14.26 -4.62 1.89
C ILE A 85 14.50 -5.42 3.18
N LEU A 86 14.66 -4.71 4.29
CA LEU A 86 14.67 -5.27 5.63
C LEU A 86 13.36 -4.90 6.32
N LYS A 87 12.66 -5.89 6.86
CA LYS A 87 11.37 -5.73 7.54
C LYS A 87 11.55 -6.06 9.02
N GLU A 88 11.26 -5.09 9.87
CA GLU A 88 11.39 -5.21 11.33
C GLU A 88 10.02 -4.93 11.97
N LYS A 89 9.57 -5.82 12.85
CA LYS A 89 8.33 -5.63 13.60
C LYS A 89 8.63 -4.80 14.86
N ILE A 90 8.05 -3.62 14.97
CA ILE A 90 8.31 -2.68 16.07
C ILE A 90 7.37 -2.96 17.24
N ALA A 91 6.08 -3.12 16.95
CA ALA A 91 5.05 -3.27 17.96
C ALA A 91 3.93 -4.17 17.47
N ASP A 92 3.41 -4.97 18.39
CA ASP A 92 2.29 -5.88 18.19
C ASP A 92 1.40 -5.87 19.42
N TYR A 93 0.19 -5.33 19.32
CA TYR A 93 -0.73 -5.29 20.46
C TYR A 93 -2.19 -5.21 20.03
N VAL A 94 -3.06 -5.65 20.94
CA VAL A 94 -4.51 -5.65 20.75
C VAL A 94 -5.14 -4.66 21.71
N ASP A 95 -5.94 -3.75 21.17
CA ASP A 95 -6.72 -2.79 21.93
C ASP A 95 -7.86 -3.50 22.70
N PRO A 96 -8.32 -2.93 23.84
CA PRO A 96 -9.49 -3.46 24.54
C PRO A 96 -10.73 -3.45 23.63
N PRO A 97 -11.71 -4.36 23.84
CA PRO A 97 -12.91 -4.42 23.01
C PRO A 97 -13.65 -3.09 22.96
N ARG A 98 -14.01 -2.64 21.75
CA ARG A 98 -14.80 -1.44 21.49
C ARG A 98 -15.97 -1.77 20.57
N PHE A 99 -16.97 -0.90 20.56
CA PHE A 99 -18.10 -1.00 19.66
C PHE A 99 -17.85 -0.20 18.37
N TYR A 100 -17.82 -0.89 17.24
CA TYR A 100 -17.71 -0.31 15.90
C TYR A 100 -19.08 -0.32 15.21
N PRO A 101 -19.66 0.83 14.82
CA PRO A 101 -21.05 0.89 14.35
C PRO A 101 -21.46 -0.05 13.21
N LEU A 102 -20.54 -0.37 12.28
CA LEU A 102 -20.82 -1.25 11.12
C LEU A 102 -20.35 -2.70 11.31
N VAL A 103 -19.65 -3.01 12.40
CA VAL A 103 -19.04 -4.33 12.65
C VAL A 103 -19.62 -4.98 13.91
N GLY A 104 -19.89 -4.17 14.94
CA GLY A 104 -20.30 -4.60 16.26
C GLY A 104 -19.15 -4.57 17.28
N PRO A 105 -19.22 -5.38 18.34
CA PRO A 105 -18.14 -5.50 19.31
C PRO A 105 -16.92 -6.18 18.69
N ALA A 106 -15.80 -5.45 18.62
CA ALA A 106 -14.55 -5.96 18.08
C ALA A 106 -13.34 -5.40 18.83
N GLN A 107 -12.25 -6.16 18.80
CA GLN A 107 -10.91 -5.74 19.21
C GLN A 107 -10.11 -5.34 17.98
N LEU A 108 -9.38 -4.23 18.07
CA LEU A 108 -8.47 -3.78 17.02
C LEU A 108 -7.08 -4.30 17.32
N HIS A 109 -6.50 -5.02 16.37
CA HIS A 109 -5.13 -5.50 16.44
C HIS A 109 -4.24 -4.58 15.60
N HIS A 110 -3.27 -3.95 16.26
CA HIS A 110 -2.27 -3.10 15.67
C HIS A 110 -0.94 -3.84 15.47
N ALA A 111 -0.45 -3.84 14.24
CA ALA A 111 0.87 -4.34 13.91
C ALA A 111 1.68 -3.27 13.18
N HIS A 112 2.75 -2.80 13.81
CA HIS A 112 3.60 -1.73 13.28
C HIS A 112 4.90 -2.31 12.75
N TYR A 113 5.18 -2.05 11.48
CA TYR A 113 6.40 -2.49 10.81
C TYR A 113 7.27 -1.30 10.39
N LYS A 114 8.57 -1.46 10.59
CA LYS A 114 9.61 -0.62 10.00
C LYS A 114 10.21 -1.37 8.82
N CYS A 115 10.15 -0.76 7.66
CA CYS A 115 10.76 -1.30 6.45
C CYS A 115 11.92 -0.40 6.04
N SER A 116 13.15 -0.91 6.13
CA SER A 116 14.35 -0.21 5.68
C SER A 116 14.73 -0.71 4.30
N ILE A 117 14.76 0.20 3.33
CA ILE A 117 15.01 -0.08 1.91
C ILE A 117 16.37 0.48 1.56
N TYR A 118 17.24 -0.38 1.05
CA TYR A 118 18.53 -0.02 0.50
C TYR A 118 18.47 -0.15 -1.01
N CYS A 119 18.85 0.87 -1.75
CA CYS A 119 18.90 0.82 -3.21
C CYS A 119 20.02 1.69 -3.78
N SER A 120 20.37 1.44 -5.04
CA SER A 120 21.15 2.38 -5.85
C SER A 120 20.21 3.18 -6.76
N GLU A 121 20.37 4.51 -6.78
CA GLU A 121 19.57 5.42 -7.60
C GLU A 121 20.45 6.04 -8.68
N ARG A 122 19.99 5.94 -9.93
CA ARG A 122 20.60 6.62 -11.08
C ARG A 122 19.61 7.64 -11.62
N THR A 123 20.01 8.90 -11.62
CA THR A 123 19.23 9.97 -12.25
C THR A 123 19.89 10.38 -13.55
N ILE A 124 19.16 10.27 -14.65
CA ILE A 124 19.60 10.67 -15.99
C ILE A 124 18.89 11.97 -16.34
N VAL A 125 19.66 13.03 -16.49
CA VAL A 125 19.19 14.35 -16.91
C VAL A 125 19.59 14.51 -18.37
N GLY A 126 18.62 14.62 -19.28
CA GLY A 126 18.88 14.76 -20.71
C GLY A 126 18.90 16.21 -21.22
N TYR A 127 18.41 17.18 -20.44
CA TYR A 127 18.32 18.59 -20.80
C TYR A 127 18.37 19.50 -19.55
N PRO A 128 18.94 20.72 -19.60
CA PRO A 128 19.55 21.42 -20.74
C PRO A 128 20.97 20.97 -21.09
N ILE A 129 21.70 20.41 -20.13
CA ILE A 129 23.03 19.83 -20.34
C ILE A 129 22.93 18.39 -19.86
N PRO A 130 23.26 17.39 -20.70
CA PRO A 130 23.08 16.00 -20.33
C PRO A 130 24.14 15.54 -19.33
N TYR A 131 23.71 14.95 -18.22
CA TYR A 131 24.58 14.32 -17.22
C TYR A 131 23.84 13.21 -16.46
N SER A 132 24.61 12.31 -15.84
CA SER A 132 24.08 11.26 -14.97
C SER A 132 24.60 11.44 -13.55
N LEU A 133 23.70 11.30 -12.57
CA LEU A 133 24.03 11.23 -11.16
C LEU A 133 23.81 9.80 -10.68
N ASP A 134 24.82 9.20 -10.08
CA ASP A 134 24.75 7.85 -9.51
C ASP A 134 24.93 7.96 -7.99
N ASP A 135 23.92 7.52 -7.23
CA ASP A 135 23.95 7.38 -5.78
C ASP A 135 23.84 5.89 -5.44
N MET A 136 24.88 5.35 -4.79
CA MET A 136 25.00 3.91 -4.55
C MET A 136 24.47 3.49 -3.17
N GLU A 137 24.17 4.44 -2.28
CA GLU A 137 23.88 4.18 -0.86
C GLU A 137 22.59 4.87 -0.39
N VAL A 138 21.54 4.79 -1.21
CA VAL A 138 20.23 5.34 -0.83
C VAL A 138 19.59 4.45 0.22
N VAL A 139 19.22 5.05 1.36
CA VAL A 139 18.51 4.38 2.45
C VAL A 139 17.21 5.10 2.72
N GLU A 140 16.11 4.36 2.63
CA GLU A 140 14.77 4.87 2.93
C GLU A 140 14.13 4.04 4.03
N VAL A 141 13.45 4.70 4.96
CA VAL A 141 12.72 4.03 6.05
C VAL A 141 11.25 4.34 5.92
N ILE A 142 10.45 3.31 5.73
CA ILE A 142 9.00 3.41 5.59
C ILE A 142 8.36 2.69 6.77
N TYR A 143 7.38 3.35 7.40
CA TYR A 143 6.55 2.76 8.43
C TYR A 143 5.25 2.31 7.79
N ILE A 144 4.90 1.04 7.98
CA ILE A 144 3.67 0.43 7.48
C ILE A 144 2.92 -0.18 8.65
N ASP A 145 1.65 0.17 8.74
CA ASP A 145 0.76 -0.29 9.78
C ASP A 145 -0.24 -1.26 9.20
N HIS A 146 -0.25 -2.47 9.73
CA HIS A 146 -1.24 -3.49 9.43
C HIS A 146 -2.22 -3.59 10.58
N ASN A 147 -3.41 -3.06 10.35
CA ASN A 147 -4.49 -3.06 11.33
C ASN A 147 -5.57 -4.03 10.86
N HIS A 148 -6.11 -4.83 11.78
CA HIS A 148 -7.24 -5.71 11.51
C HIS A 148 -8.14 -5.84 12.74
N LEU A 149 -9.40 -6.18 12.51
CA LEU A 149 -10.39 -6.31 13.57
C LEU A 149 -10.63 -7.78 13.89
N HIS A 150 -10.73 -8.10 15.18
CA HIS A 150 -11.22 -9.39 15.68
C HIS A 150 -12.60 -9.19 16.28
N MET A 151 -13.59 -9.94 15.82
CA MET A 151 -14.92 -9.92 16.45
C MET A 151 -14.85 -10.48 17.88
N VAL A 152 -15.55 -9.86 18.83
CA VAL A 152 -15.58 -10.28 20.24
C VAL A 152 -17.01 -10.44 20.74
N GLY A 153 -17.27 -11.53 21.45
CA GLY A 153 -18.60 -11.92 21.93
C GLY A 153 -19.16 -13.08 21.09
N ASP A 154 -19.92 -13.97 21.73
CA ASP A 154 -20.68 -15.01 21.03
C ASP A 154 -21.70 -14.32 20.12
N VAL A 155 -21.35 -14.16 18.84
CA VAL A 155 -22.33 -13.87 17.80
C VAL A 155 -22.61 -15.22 17.16
N ASP A 156 -23.75 -15.82 17.50
CA ASP A 156 -24.21 -17.05 16.86
C ASP A 156 -24.13 -16.86 15.33
N PRO A 157 -23.42 -17.73 14.59
CA PRO A 157 -23.37 -17.64 13.15
C PRO A 157 -24.81 -17.75 12.62
N TYR A 158 -25.21 -16.83 11.75
CA TYR A 158 -26.52 -16.85 11.12
C TYR A 158 -26.76 -18.23 10.48
N THR A 159 -27.66 -19.01 11.08
CA THR A 159 -28.10 -20.28 10.51
C THR A 159 -29.05 -19.92 9.37
N THR A 160 -28.60 -20.12 8.13
CA THR A 160 -29.50 -20.01 6.98
C THR A 160 -30.66 -20.98 7.19
N PRO A 161 -31.93 -20.54 7.24
CA PRO A 161 -33.05 -21.46 7.33
C PRO A 161 -33.00 -22.38 6.10
N ASN A 162 -33.05 -23.69 6.32
CA ASN A 162 -33.18 -24.66 5.24
C ASN A 162 -34.47 -24.30 4.45
N MET A 163 -34.29 -23.97 3.17
CA MET A 163 -35.40 -23.96 2.21
C MET A 163 -35.90 -25.38 1.97
#